data_AF-A0A3N5SC42-F1
#
_entry.id   AF-A0A3N5SC42-F1
#
_cell.length_a   1.000
_cell.length_b   1.000
_cell.length_c   1.000
_cell.angle_alpha   90.00
_cell.angle_beta   90.00
_cell.angle_gamma   90.00
#
_symmetry.space_group_name_H-M   'P 1'
#
loop_
_entity.id
_entity.type
_entity.pdbx_description
1 polymer ?
#
loop_
_entity_poly.entity_id
_entity_poly.type
_entity_poly.pdbx_seq_one_letter_code
_entity_poly.pdbx_strand_id
1 'polypeptide(L)'
;MDAWNSLVKTALLGTGNGFTPPPAPDSLQSVINLIPQDDTDTSLFSFAALIGIASLAGTIPAGQEEVVSTSPAESRRIISKEAAVFLKRILGGEHQEVLPEFLALIARQKRLVPPETLPALLGLGKHNLRKLVLPVIGERGKWLASQNSAWAYAMGKDDEQDVWETGARLERVEYLERLRERDPK
;
A
#
# COMPACT_ATOMS: atom_id res chain seq x y z
N MET A 1 7.41 -17.96 13.61
CA MET A 1 8.55 -17.68 14.51
C MET A 1 8.45 -18.43 15.83
N ASP A 2 7.25 -18.71 16.35
CA ASP A 2 7.05 -19.31 17.67
C ASP A 2 7.58 -20.75 17.81
N ALA A 3 7.51 -21.56 16.74
CA ALA A 3 8.07 -22.91 16.72
C ALA A 3 9.60 -22.90 16.89
N TRP A 4 10.32 -21.97 16.25
CA TRP A 4 11.77 -21.85 16.36
C TRP A 4 12.22 -21.46 17.78
N ASN A 5 11.56 -20.46 18.37
CA ASN A 5 11.86 -20.02 19.73
C ASN A 5 11.62 -21.13 20.76
N SER A 6 10.60 -21.97 20.53
CA SER A 6 10.33 -23.13 21.37
C SER A 6 11.44 -24.18 21.29
N LEU A 7 11.98 -24.44 20.09
CA LEU A 7 13.09 -25.38 19.90
C LEU A 7 14.39 -24.89 20.55
N VAL A 8 14.71 -23.60 20.39
CA VAL A 8 15.88 -23.00 21.05
C VAL A 8 15.75 -23.07 22.57
N LYS A 9 14.55 -22.79 23.11
CA LYS A 9 14.28 -22.88 24.54
C LYS A 9 14.49 -24.30 25.06
N THR A 10 13.99 -25.32 24.35
CA THR A 10 14.19 -26.72 24.73
C THR A 10 15.65 -27.14 24.64
N ALA A 11 16.38 -26.68 23.60
CA ALA A 11 17.81 -26.95 23.49
C ALA A 11 18.64 -26.34 24.64
N LEU A 12 18.27 -25.13 25.11
CA LEU A 12 18.93 -24.47 26.24
C LEU A 12 18.61 -25.10 27.60
N LEU A 13 17.39 -25.61 27.79
CA LEU A 13 16.97 -26.30 29.01
C LEU A 13 17.47 -27.75 29.09
N GLY A 14 17.84 -28.32 27.94
CA GLY A 14 18.18 -29.72 27.79
C GLY A 14 16.95 -30.60 27.60
N THR A 15 17.18 -31.78 27.02
CA THR A 15 16.15 -32.79 26.66
C THR A 15 15.85 -33.77 27.79
N GLY A 16 16.42 -33.59 28.99
CA GLY A 16 16.28 -34.52 30.12
C GLY A 16 14.84 -34.69 30.62
N ASN A 17 13.94 -33.76 30.29
CA ASN A 17 12.49 -33.86 30.59
C ASN A 17 11.67 -34.34 29.39
N GLY A 18 12.33 -34.87 28.35
CA GLY A 18 11.70 -35.23 27.08
C GLY A 18 11.60 -34.06 26.10
N PHE A 19 11.31 -34.39 24.84
CA PHE A 19 11.05 -33.42 23.77
C PHE A 19 9.60 -33.56 23.29
N THR A 20 8.89 -32.44 23.23
CA THR A 20 7.57 -32.37 22.58
C THR A 20 7.68 -31.44 21.38
N PRO A 21 7.44 -31.95 20.15
CA PRO A 21 7.56 -31.12 18.95
C PRO A 21 6.53 -29.98 19.00
N PRO A 22 6.94 -28.72 18.77
CA PRO A 22 6.01 -27.61 18.69
C PRO A 22 5.11 -27.74 17.46
N PRO A 23 3.93 -27.07 17.45
CA PRO A 23 3.03 -27.11 16.30
C PRO A 23 3.73 -26.64 15.03
N ALA A 24 3.60 -27.43 13.98
CA ALA A 24 4.16 -27.19 12.65
C ALA A 24 3.05 -27.23 11.60
N PRO A 25 3.26 -26.62 10.41
CA PRO A 25 2.30 -26.69 9.31
C PRO A 25 1.94 -28.13 8.93
N ASP A 26 0.68 -28.37 8.58
CA ASP A 26 0.18 -29.69 8.17
C ASP A 26 0.98 -30.30 7.01
N SER A 27 1.51 -29.45 6.13
CA SER A 27 2.36 -29.86 5.01
C SER A 27 3.67 -30.55 5.41
N LEU A 28 4.15 -30.35 6.64
CA LEU A 28 5.36 -30.97 7.17
C LEU A 28 5.08 -32.24 7.98
N GLN A 29 3.82 -32.56 8.29
CA GLN A 29 3.48 -33.66 9.21
C GLN A 29 3.94 -35.02 8.70
N SER A 30 3.89 -35.25 7.39
CA SER A 30 4.39 -36.50 6.79
C SER A 30 5.89 -36.69 7.01
N VAL A 31 6.68 -35.62 7.00
CA VAL A 31 8.13 -35.65 7.24
C VAL A 31 8.43 -35.70 8.74
N ILE A 32 7.66 -35.00 9.56
CA ILE A 32 7.76 -35.06 11.03
C ILE A 32 7.56 -36.48 11.54
N ASN A 33 6.59 -37.22 10.97
CA ASN A 33 6.32 -38.61 11.32
C ASN A 33 7.47 -39.58 10.99
N LEU A 34 8.43 -39.17 10.15
CA LEU A 34 9.61 -39.96 9.81
C LEU A 34 10.79 -39.71 10.77
N ILE A 35 10.68 -38.72 11.67
CA ILE A 35 11.74 -38.39 12.62
C ILE A 35 11.78 -39.47 13.71
N PRO A 36 12.93 -40.14 13.93
CA PRO A 36 13.10 -41.12 14.99
C PRO A 36 12.75 -40.53 16.36
N GLN A 37 12.02 -41.27 17.18
CA GLN A 37 11.60 -40.86 18.54
C GLN A 37 12.39 -41.58 19.65
N ASP A 38 13.34 -42.44 19.27
CA ASP A 38 14.08 -43.30 20.20
C ASP A 38 15.11 -42.51 21.02
N ASP A 39 15.62 -41.41 20.47
CA ASP A 39 16.56 -40.50 21.12
C ASP A 39 16.04 -39.05 21.02
N THR A 40 15.79 -38.44 22.17
CA THR A 40 15.23 -37.10 22.28
C THR A 40 16.15 -36.02 21.72
N ASP A 41 17.47 -36.21 21.77
CA ASP A 41 18.45 -35.27 21.21
C ASP A 41 18.37 -35.28 19.69
N THR A 42 18.42 -36.47 19.09
CA THR A 42 18.23 -36.66 17.65
C THR A 42 16.88 -36.13 17.18
N SER A 43 15.78 -36.40 17.91
CA SER A 43 14.46 -35.87 17.55
C SER A 43 14.42 -34.35 17.55
N LEU A 44 15.01 -33.69 18.57
CA LEU A 44 15.08 -32.24 18.66
C LEU A 44 15.88 -31.65 17.48
N PHE A 45 17.06 -32.19 17.19
CA PHE A 45 17.90 -31.70 16.09
C PHE A 45 17.26 -31.93 14.73
N SER A 46 16.68 -33.10 14.48
CA SER A 46 15.97 -33.40 13.22
C SER A 46 14.79 -32.47 13.01
N PHE A 47 14.03 -32.19 14.07
CA PHE A 47 12.90 -31.25 13.99
C PHE A 47 13.37 -29.81 13.76
N ALA A 48 14.45 -29.38 14.43
CA ALA A 48 15.05 -28.07 14.21
C ALA A 48 15.60 -27.90 12.79
N ALA A 49 16.24 -28.93 12.24
CA ALA A 49 16.71 -28.94 10.85
C ALA A 49 15.53 -28.80 9.87
N LEU A 50 14.45 -29.56 10.10
CA LEU A 50 13.25 -29.51 9.26
C LEU A 50 12.60 -28.12 9.26
N ILE A 51 12.35 -27.54 10.45
CA ILE A 51 11.76 -26.21 10.58
C ILE A 51 12.69 -25.13 10.01
N GLY A 52 14.00 -25.23 10.26
CA GLY A 52 14.99 -24.30 9.72
C GLY A 52 14.99 -24.29 8.19
N ILE A 53 15.03 -25.46 7.55
CA ILE A 53 14.97 -25.58 6.09
C ILE A 53 13.63 -25.09 5.56
N ALA A 54 12.52 -25.47 6.20
CA ALA A 54 11.18 -25.03 5.78
C ALA A 54 11.02 -23.51 5.84
N SER A 55 11.66 -22.84 6.81
CA SER A 55 11.64 -21.37 6.90
C SER A 55 12.36 -20.67 5.74
N LEU A 56 13.32 -21.35 5.10
CA LEU A 56 14.05 -20.86 3.93
C LEU A 56 13.27 -21.09 2.61
N ALA A 57 12.33 -22.02 2.59
CA ALA A 57 11.59 -22.42 1.39
C ALA A 57 10.53 -21.39 0.92
N GLY A 58 10.40 -20.26 1.64
CA GLY A 58 9.38 -19.26 1.39
C GLY A 58 8.00 -19.70 1.89
N THR A 59 7.06 -18.77 1.93
CA THR A 59 5.69 -19.02 2.40
C THR A 59 4.69 -18.72 1.29
N ILE A 60 3.67 -19.56 1.14
CA ILE A 60 2.51 -19.18 0.34
C ILE A 60 1.74 -18.12 1.13
N PRO A 61 1.58 -16.90 0.62
CA PRO A 61 0.79 -15.88 1.33
C PRO A 61 -0.64 -16.38 1.48
N ALA A 62 -1.27 -16.06 2.61
CA ALA A 62 -2.68 -16.35 2.80
C ALA A 62 -3.47 -15.76 1.62
N GLY A 63 -4.36 -16.57 1.03
CA GLY A 63 -5.21 -16.11 -0.05
C GLY A 63 -5.99 -14.88 0.42
N GLN A 64 -5.94 -13.80 -0.36
CA GLN A 64 -6.74 -12.62 -0.08
C GLN A 64 -8.20 -12.97 -0.44
N GLU A 65 -9.07 -13.12 0.57
CA GLU A 65 -10.49 -13.45 0.37
C GLU A 65 -11.27 -12.30 -0.29
N GLU A 66 -10.83 -11.06 -0.06
CA GLU A 66 -11.48 -9.88 -0.63
C GLU A 66 -10.95 -9.55 -2.02
N VAL A 67 -11.80 -9.76 -3.02
CA VAL A 67 -11.57 -9.29 -4.39
C VAL A 67 -11.65 -7.76 -4.38
N VAL A 68 -10.50 -7.09 -4.42
CA VAL A 68 -10.45 -5.64 -4.60
C VAL A 68 -11.07 -5.31 -5.95
N SER A 69 -12.13 -4.49 -5.96
CA SER A 69 -12.75 -4.00 -7.20
C SER A 69 -11.67 -3.40 -8.10
N THR A 70 -11.73 -3.67 -9.40
CA THR A 70 -10.79 -3.09 -10.35
C THR A 70 -11.09 -1.60 -10.59
N SER A 71 -10.05 -0.83 -10.92
CA SER A 71 -10.23 0.55 -11.37
C SER A 71 -11.08 0.59 -12.65
N PRO A 72 -12.03 1.53 -12.76
CA PRO A 72 -12.70 1.82 -14.02
C PRO A 72 -11.68 2.14 -15.13
N ALA A 73 -12.09 1.92 -16.39
CA ALA A 73 -11.27 2.24 -17.54
C ALA A 73 -11.14 3.76 -17.72
N GLU A 74 -9.97 4.22 -18.14
CA GLU A 74 -9.73 5.64 -18.41
C GLU A 74 -10.33 6.04 -19.76
N SER A 75 -10.96 7.21 -19.80
CA SER A 75 -11.51 7.80 -21.03
C SER A 75 -10.50 8.73 -21.74
N ARG A 76 -9.46 9.17 -21.03
CA ARG A 76 -8.47 10.15 -21.50
C ARG A 76 -7.12 9.48 -21.75
N ARG A 77 -6.38 10.02 -22.71
CA ARG A 77 -5.03 9.52 -23.05
C ARG A 77 -4.03 9.96 -21.97
N ILE A 78 -3.10 9.06 -21.67
CA ILE A 78 -1.92 9.37 -20.85
C ILE A 78 -0.99 10.32 -21.66
N ILE A 79 -0.20 11.11 -20.96
CA ILE A 79 0.91 11.88 -21.55
C ILE A 79 1.91 11.00 -22.30
N SER A 80 2.77 11.60 -23.12
CA SER A 80 3.79 10.85 -23.85
C SER A 80 4.83 10.23 -22.91
N LYS A 81 5.61 9.27 -23.41
CA LYS A 81 6.67 8.61 -22.62
C LYS A 81 7.73 9.62 -22.16
N GLU A 82 8.07 10.58 -23.02
CA GLU A 82 9.07 11.61 -22.75
C GLU A 82 8.58 12.52 -21.61
N ALA A 83 7.32 12.98 -21.70
CA ALA A 83 6.69 13.78 -20.64
C ALA A 83 6.61 13.00 -19.31
N ALA A 84 6.35 11.69 -19.37
CA ALA A 84 6.35 10.82 -18.19
C ALA A 84 7.74 10.74 -17.51
N VAL A 85 8.83 10.71 -18.28
CA VAL A 85 10.20 10.75 -17.72
C VAL A 85 10.44 12.06 -16.98
N PHE A 86 10.06 13.20 -17.57
CA PHE A 86 10.20 14.51 -16.90
C PHE A 86 9.39 14.57 -15.61
N LEU A 87 8.13 14.13 -15.64
CA LEU A 87 7.29 14.10 -14.44
C LEU A 87 7.93 13.26 -13.32
N LYS A 88 8.52 12.10 -13.63
CA LYS A 88 9.20 11.26 -12.65
C LYS A 88 10.42 11.96 -12.03
N ARG A 89 11.21 12.67 -12.84
CA ARG A 89 12.36 13.45 -12.34
C ARG A 89 11.91 14.60 -11.42
N ILE A 90 10.85 15.30 -11.82
CA ILE A 90 10.25 16.38 -11.01
C ILE A 90 9.79 15.83 -9.65
N LEU A 91 9.04 14.72 -9.66
CA LEU A 91 8.61 14.06 -8.43
C LEU A 91 9.79 13.49 -7.61
N GLY A 92 10.91 13.18 -8.27
CA GLY A 92 12.16 12.76 -7.64
C GLY A 92 12.99 13.88 -7.02
N GLY A 93 12.56 15.14 -7.12
CA GLY A 93 13.24 16.29 -6.52
C GLY A 93 13.90 17.25 -7.51
N GLU A 94 13.96 16.91 -8.79
CA GLU A 94 14.58 17.75 -9.80
C GLU A 94 13.62 18.84 -10.27
N HIS A 95 13.91 20.11 -9.95
CA HIS A 95 13.06 21.24 -10.36
C HIS A 95 11.61 21.12 -9.86
N GLN A 96 11.40 20.81 -8.58
CA GLN A 96 10.05 20.70 -8.00
C GLN A 96 9.20 21.95 -8.19
N GLU A 97 9.84 23.11 -8.30
CA GLU A 97 9.21 24.40 -8.57
C GLU A 97 8.38 24.44 -9.86
N VAL A 98 8.68 23.58 -10.86
CA VAL A 98 7.93 23.56 -12.13
C VAL A 98 6.77 22.57 -12.15
N LEU A 99 6.57 21.80 -11.07
CA LEU A 99 5.48 20.83 -10.98
C LEU A 99 4.10 21.46 -11.20
N PRO A 100 3.75 22.63 -10.60
CA PRO A 100 2.45 23.24 -10.80
C PRO A 100 2.14 23.55 -12.26
N GLU A 101 3.10 24.16 -12.98
CA GLU A 101 2.98 24.49 -14.40
C GLU A 101 2.88 23.23 -15.25
N PHE A 102 3.64 22.19 -14.92
CA PHE A 102 3.60 20.91 -15.63
C PHE A 102 2.20 20.26 -15.50
N LEU A 103 1.64 20.19 -14.30
CA LEU A 103 0.30 19.65 -14.07
C LEU A 103 -0.78 20.49 -14.77
N ALA A 104 -0.66 21.82 -14.74
CA ALA A 104 -1.57 22.72 -15.44
C ALA A 104 -1.58 22.48 -16.96
N LEU A 105 -0.42 22.22 -17.56
CA LEU A 105 -0.30 21.89 -18.99
C LEU A 105 -0.98 20.55 -19.33
N ILE A 106 -0.81 19.53 -18.49
CA ILE A 106 -1.48 18.24 -18.66
C ILE A 106 -3.00 18.40 -18.60
N ALA A 107 -3.48 19.13 -17.59
CA ALA A 107 -4.89 19.42 -17.40
C ALA A 107 -5.48 20.16 -18.62
N ARG A 108 -4.78 21.19 -19.12
CA ARG A 108 -5.18 21.95 -20.32
C ARG A 108 -5.28 21.07 -21.57
N GLN A 109 -4.39 20.08 -21.70
CA GLN A 109 -4.42 19.12 -22.81
C GLN A 109 -5.43 17.97 -22.59
N LYS A 110 -6.16 17.97 -21.47
CA LYS A 110 -7.11 16.91 -21.07
C LYS A 110 -6.44 15.52 -21.09
N ARG A 111 -5.18 15.45 -20.67
CA ARG A 111 -4.44 14.19 -20.54
C ARG A 111 -4.34 13.73 -19.09
N LEU A 112 -3.88 12.51 -18.91
CA LEU A 112 -3.67 11.89 -17.61
C LEU A 112 -2.18 11.67 -17.34
N VAL A 113 -1.83 11.68 -16.05
CA VAL A 113 -0.50 11.26 -15.60
C VAL A 113 -0.35 9.73 -15.70
N PRO A 114 0.89 9.21 -15.80
CA PRO A 114 1.14 7.78 -15.79
C PRO A 114 0.74 7.14 -14.45
N PRO A 115 0.14 5.93 -14.43
CA PRO A 115 -0.32 5.27 -13.22
C PRO A 115 0.73 5.15 -12.11
N GLU A 116 1.97 4.90 -12.47
CA GLU A 116 3.08 4.73 -11.54
C GLU A 116 3.45 6.01 -10.77
N THR A 117 2.99 7.19 -11.24
CA THR A 117 3.23 8.48 -10.58
C THR A 117 2.12 8.87 -9.61
N LEU A 118 0.99 8.16 -9.62
CA LEU A 118 -0.20 8.50 -8.83
C LEU A 118 0.06 8.55 -7.32
N PRO A 119 0.76 7.58 -6.68
CA PRO A 119 0.97 7.64 -5.23
C PRO A 119 1.75 8.89 -4.79
N ALA A 120 2.78 9.26 -5.54
CA ALA A 120 3.58 10.45 -5.26
C ALA A 120 2.74 11.73 -5.42
N LEU A 121 1.97 11.85 -6.51
CA LEU A 121 1.11 13.00 -6.76
C LEU A 121 -0.03 13.13 -5.73
N LEU A 122 -0.63 12.00 -5.32
CA LEU A 122 -1.67 11.98 -4.28
C LEU A 122 -1.10 12.39 -2.91
N GLY A 123 0.15 12.04 -2.62
CA GLY A 123 0.85 12.55 -1.42
C GLY A 123 1.00 14.07 -1.43
N LEU A 124 1.34 14.66 -2.58
CA LEU A 124 1.55 16.10 -2.74
C LEU A 124 0.25 16.92 -2.73
N GLY A 125 -0.85 16.37 -3.24
CA GLY A 125 -2.12 17.10 -3.33
C GLY A 125 -2.71 17.50 -1.96
N LYS A 126 -2.29 16.86 -0.87
CA LYS A 126 -2.66 17.22 0.51
C LYS A 126 -2.15 18.61 0.94
N HIS A 127 -1.08 19.10 0.33
CA HIS A 127 -0.35 20.30 0.78
C HIS A 127 -0.47 21.48 -0.20
N ASN A 128 -1.68 21.76 -0.71
CA ASN A 128 -2.03 22.88 -1.61
C ASN A 128 -1.97 22.62 -3.12
N LEU A 129 -1.71 21.39 -3.57
CA LEU A 129 -1.74 21.03 -5.00
C LEU A 129 -3.03 20.32 -5.43
N ARG A 130 -4.02 20.19 -4.54
CA ARG A 130 -5.32 19.55 -4.78
C ARG A 130 -5.94 19.95 -6.13
N LYS A 131 -6.08 21.26 -6.37
CA LYS A 131 -6.70 21.81 -7.59
C LYS A 131 -5.95 21.44 -8.88
N LEU A 132 -4.63 21.19 -8.79
CA LEU A 132 -3.79 20.82 -9.94
C LEU A 132 -3.68 19.31 -10.14
N VAL A 133 -3.78 18.53 -9.07
CA VAL A 133 -3.71 17.07 -9.09
C VAL A 133 -5.03 16.45 -9.55
N LEU A 134 -6.17 16.91 -9.01
CA LEU A 134 -7.50 16.34 -9.30
C LEU A 134 -7.83 16.21 -10.81
N PRO A 135 -7.52 17.20 -11.67
CA PRO A 135 -7.84 17.11 -13.09
C PRO A 135 -7.07 16.01 -13.83
N VAL A 136 -5.89 15.60 -13.35
CA VAL A 136 -4.93 14.78 -14.12
C VAL A 136 -4.79 13.33 -13.64
N ILE A 137 -5.37 12.99 -12.47
CA ILE A 137 -5.22 11.66 -11.85
C ILE A 137 -6.14 10.57 -12.42
N GLY A 138 -7.20 10.95 -13.14
CA GLY A 138 -8.11 10.00 -13.80
C GLY A 138 -8.96 9.17 -12.82
N GLU A 139 -9.60 8.12 -13.35
CA GLU A 139 -10.39 7.17 -12.56
C GLU A 139 -9.49 6.30 -11.68
N ARG A 140 -8.29 5.97 -12.14
CA ARG A 140 -7.33 5.16 -11.38
C ARG A 140 -6.81 5.88 -10.15
N GLY A 141 -6.59 7.18 -10.22
CA GLY A 141 -6.22 7.97 -9.05
C GLY A 141 -7.33 8.06 -8.01
N LYS A 142 -8.60 8.20 -8.45
CA LYS A 142 -9.75 8.14 -7.54
C LYS A 142 -9.89 6.75 -6.91
N TRP A 143 -9.76 5.69 -7.71
CA TRP A 143 -9.76 4.31 -7.21
C TRP A 143 -8.64 4.03 -6.21
N LEU A 144 -7.43 4.58 -6.42
CA LEU A 144 -6.36 4.51 -5.42
C LEU A 144 -6.73 5.28 -4.15
N ALA A 145 -7.33 6.46 -4.29
CA ALA A 145 -7.77 7.25 -3.17
C ALA A 145 -8.86 6.58 -2.32
N SER A 146 -9.73 5.76 -2.91
CA SER A 146 -10.75 5.02 -2.14
C SER A 146 -10.17 3.93 -1.25
N GLN A 147 -8.93 3.51 -1.50
CA GLN A 147 -8.24 2.45 -0.75
C GLN A 147 -7.33 3.01 0.35
N ASN A 148 -7.10 4.33 0.40
CA ASN A 148 -6.22 4.96 1.36
C ASN A 148 -6.84 6.26 1.90
N SER A 149 -7.22 6.25 3.17
CA SER A 149 -7.85 7.40 3.84
C SER A 149 -6.99 8.67 3.82
N ALA A 150 -5.66 8.56 3.70
CA ALA A 150 -4.78 9.71 3.57
C ALA A 150 -5.02 10.51 2.27
N TRP A 151 -5.67 9.92 1.27
CA TRP A 151 -5.97 10.51 -0.02
C TRP A 151 -7.46 10.83 -0.21
N ALA A 152 -8.26 10.81 0.86
CA ALA A 152 -9.72 11.00 0.78
C ALA A 152 -10.14 12.29 0.04
N TYR A 153 -9.33 13.35 0.10
CA TYR A 153 -9.55 14.61 -0.63
C TYR A 153 -9.72 14.41 -2.15
N ALA A 154 -9.13 13.34 -2.71
CA ALA A 154 -9.14 13.03 -4.14
C ALA A 154 -10.41 12.31 -4.61
N MET A 155 -11.24 11.83 -3.67
CA MET A 155 -12.51 11.17 -3.95
C MET A 155 -13.64 12.13 -4.33
N GLY A 156 -13.44 13.44 -4.18
CA GLY A 156 -14.47 14.45 -4.44
C GLY A 156 -15.65 14.39 -3.46
N LYS A 157 -15.54 13.61 -2.38
CA LYS A 157 -16.48 13.58 -1.26
C LYS A 157 -16.11 14.66 -0.26
N ASP A 158 -16.20 15.91 -0.71
CA ASP A 158 -16.47 17.00 0.22
C ASP A 158 -17.99 17.09 0.21
N ASP A 159 -18.67 16.49 1.20
CA ASP A 159 -20.04 16.93 1.47
C ASP A 159 -19.91 18.42 1.81
N GLU A 160 -20.47 19.28 0.96
CA GLU A 160 -20.31 20.74 1.07
C GLU A 160 -20.72 21.24 2.47
N GLN A 161 -21.67 20.53 3.08
CA GLN A 161 -22.12 20.68 4.45
C GLN A 161 -21.03 20.33 5.49
N ASP A 162 -20.37 19.19 5.33
CA ASP A 162 -19.34 18.69 6.27
C ASP A 162 -18.06 19.53 6.22
N VAL A 163 -17.69 20.04 5.05
CA VAL A 163 -16.53 20.95 4.90
C VAL A 163 -16.78 22.28 5.62
N TRP A 164 -18.01 22.80 5.57
CA TRP A 164 -18.34 24.02 6.31
C TRP A 164 -18.38 23.76 7.83
N GLU A 165 -19.07 22.70 8.27
CA GLU A 165 -19.27 22.46 9.70
C GLU A 165 -18.00 21.95 10.39
N THR A 166 -17.27 21.02 9.77
CA THR A 166 -16.14 20.31 10.41
C THR A 166 -14.79 20.47 9.72
N GLY A 167 -14.75 21.09 8.53
CA GLY A 167 -13.52 21.25 7.75
C GLY A 167 -12.47 22.15 8.41
N ALA A 168 -11.21 21.92 8.04
CA ALA A 168 -10.09 22.76 8.44
C ALA A 168 -10.20 24.17 7.81
N ARG A 169 -9.48 25.16 8.36
CA ARG A 169 -9.56 26.57 7.91
C ARG A 169 -9.35 26.73 6.39
N LEU A 170 -8.37 26.03 5.82
CA LEU A 170 -8.09 26.07 4.37
C LEU A 170 -9.23 25.47 3.54
N GLU A 171 -9.85 24.38 4.01
CA GLU A 171 -10.96 23.70 3.35
C GLU A 171 -12.22 24.59 3.34
N ARG A 172 -12.50 25.29 4.44
CA ARG A 172 -13.57 26.29 4.51
C ARG A 172 -13.34 27.48 3.58
N VAL A 173 -12.10 27.95 3.42
CA VAL A 173 -11.77 29.01 2.45
C VAL A 173 -12.03 28.53 1.03
N GLU A 174 -11.58 27.32 0.67
CA GLU A 174 -11.86 26.72 -0.65
C GLU A 174 -13.36 26.51 -0.89
N TYR A 175 -14.13 26.17 0.14
CA TYR A 175 -15.59 26.08 0.06
C TYR A 175 -16.22 27.45 -0.24
N LEU A 176 -15.80 28.51 0.47
CA LEU A 176 -16.32 29.86 0.24
C LEU A 176 -15.94 30.43 -1.12
N GLU A 177 -14.75 30.14 -1.65
CA GLU A 177 -14.36 30.50 -3.02
C GLU A 177 -15.30 29.86 -4.05
N ARG A 178 -15.57 28.55 -3.91
CA ARG A 178 -16.51 27.82 -4.78
C ARG A 178 -17.94 28.33 -4.64
N LEU A 179 -18.38 28.64 -3.42
CA LEU A 179 -19.70 29.20 -3.16
C LEU A 179 -19.85 30.56 -3.85
N ARG A 180 -18.84 31.42 -3.75
CA ARG A 180 -18.84 32.75 -4.39
C ARG A 180 -18.83 32.68 -5.92
N GLU A 181 -18.20 31.69 -6.52
CA GLU A 181 -18.27 31.46 -7.97
C GLU A 181 -19.66 30.98 -8.43
N ARG A 182 -20.37 30.20 -7.61
CA ARG A 182 -21.70 29.66 -7.93
C ARG A 182 -22.86 30.59 -7.55
N ASP A 183 -22.74 31.30 -6.43
CA ASP A 183 -23.74 32.23 -5.90
C ASP A 183 -23.05 33.52 -5.39
N PRO A 184 -22.86 34.52 -6.25
CA PRO A 184 -22.07 35.71 -5.95
C PRO A 184 -22.80 36.77 -5.10
N LYS A 185 -23.95 36.45 -4.49
CA LYS A 185 -24.77 37.39 -3.71
C LYS A 185 -24.63 37.25 -2.21
#